data_AF-A0A1X1RIC3-F1
#
_entry.id   AF-A0A1X1RIC3-F1
#
_cell.length_a   1.000
_cell.length_b   1.000
_cell.length_c   1.000
_cell.angle_alpha   90.00
_cell.angle_beta   90.00
_cell.angle_gamma   90.00
#
_symmetry.space_group_name_H-M   'P 1'
#
loop_
_entity.id
_entity.type
_entity.pdbx_description
1 polymer ?
#
loop_
_entity_poly.entity_id
_entity_poly.type
_entity_poly.pdbx_seq_one_letter_code
_entity_poly.pdbx_strand_id
1 'polypeptide(L)'
;MTITTADLEISLAALDFEPEILCTCKGFCSTEDHSAMWWITLSCGCCYPFCQRALSMANLRLKLRTLDCRKCGAERIAVRRVVRI
;
A
#
# COMPACT_ATOMS: atom_id res chain seq x y z
N MET A 1 20.34 -21.30 26.69
CA MET A 1 18.88 -21.15 26.76
C MET A 1 18.38 -21.06 25.34
N THR A 2 17.93 -22.17 24.77
CA THR A 2 17.43 -22.25 23.38
C THR A 2 15.95 -21.86 23.41
N ILE A 3 15.64 -20.64 22.97
CA ILE A 3 14.26 -20.20 22.79
C ILE A 3 13.67 -21.10 21.69
N THR A 4 12.64 -21.86 22.02
CA THR A 4 11.98 -22.72 21.04
C THR A 4 11.13 -21.86 20.11
N THR A 5 10.97 -22.27 18.86
CA THR A 5 10.16 -21.55 17.87
C THR A 5 8.72 -21.30 18.35
N ALA A 6 8.19 -22.20 19.18
CA ALA A 6 6.89 -22.07 19.82
C ALA A 6 6.83 -20.92 20.86
N ASP A 7 7.88 -20.73 21.66
CA ASP A 7 7.96 -19.61 22.62
C ASP A 7 8.03 -18.25 21.90
N LEU A 8 8.68 -18.22 20.72
CA LEU A 8 8.74 -17.03 19.87
C LEU A 8 7.39 -16.72 19.23
N GLU A 9 6.67 -17.72 18.72
CA GLU A 9 5.33 -17.55 18.16
C GLU A 9 4.31 -17.06 19.20
N ILE A 10 4.37 -17.57 20.44
CA ILE A 10 3.53 -17.09 21.55
C ILE A 10 3.89 -15.64 21.91
N SER A 11 5.18 -15.31 21.94
CA SER A 11 5.63 -13.94 22.23
C SER A 11 5.25 -12.95 21.13
N LEU A 12 5.26 -13.39 19.86
CA LEU A 12 4.83 -12.59 18.70
C LEU A 12 3.31 -12.45 18.63
N ALA A 13 2.54 -13.47 19.02
CA ALA A 13 1.09 -13.40 19.13
C ALA A 13 0.63 -12.52 20.31
N ALA A 14 1.42 -12.43 21.38
CA ALA A 14 1.19 -11.50 22.49
C ALA A 14 1.52 -10.05 22.14
N LEU A 15 2.31 -9.83 21.07
CA LEU A 15 2.56 -8.54 20.47
C LEU A 15 1.43 -8.28 19.45
N ASP A 16 0.27 -7.91 19.98
CA ASP A 16 -1.00 -7.66 19.28
C ASP A 16 -0.92 -6.42 18.38
N PHE A 17 0.02 -6.42 17.43
CA PHE A 17 0.16 -5.37 16.43
C PHE A 17 -0.56 -5.81 15.18
N GLU A 18 -1.81 -5.37 15.02
CA GLU A 18 -2.40 -5.28 13.69
C GLU A 18 -1.57 -4.22 12.92
N PRO A 19 -0.71 -4.60 11.96
CA PRO A 19 0.18 -3.63 11.34
C PRO A 19 -0.68 -2.68 10.50
N GLU A 20 -0.80 -1.43 10.94
CA GLU A 20 -1.48 -0.39 10.19
C GLU A 20 -0.78 -0.23 8.84
N ILE A 21 -1.48 -0.56 7.75
CA ILE A 21 -0.91 -0.45 6.41
C ILE A 21 -0.81 1.04 6.08
N LEU A 22 0.41 1.58 6.06
CA LEU A 22 0.61 3.00 5.79
C LEU A 22 0.35 3.35 4.32
N CYS A 23 -0.33 4.48 4.12
CA CYS A 23 -0.64 5.01 2.81
C CYS A 23 0.64 5.46 2.05
N THR A 24 0.80 5.04 0.79
CA THR A 24 1.98 5.38 -0.05
C THR A 24 1.73 6.62 -0.94
N CYS A 25 1.00 7.60 -0.43
CA CYS A 25 0.55 8.74 -1.22
C CYS A 25 1.57 9.88 -1.31
N LYS A 26 2.85 9.59 -1.62
CA LYS A 26 4.00 10.52 -1.69
C LYS A 26 3.67 11.85 -2.44
N GLY A 27 3.12 12.84 -1.72
CA GLY A 27 2.74 14.17 -2.24
C GLY A 27 1.28 14.36 -2.64
N PHE A 28 0.43 13.35 -2.49
CA PHE A 28 -1.03 13.46 -2.63
C PHE A 28 -1.70 13.73 -1.27
N CYS A 29 -1.14 13.25 -0.17
CA CYS A 29 -1.65 13.55 1.17
C CYS A 29 -0.80 14.59 1.88
N SER A 30 -1.23 14.98 3.09
CA SER A 30 -0.37 15.64 4.07
C SER A 30 0.88 14.80 4.34
N THR A 31 1.92 15.43 4.89
CA THR A 31 3.18 14.79 5.29
C THR A 31 3.05 13.85 6.50
N GLU A 32 1.84 13.72 7.05
CA GLU A 32 1.56 12.86 8.19
C GLU A 32 1.26 11.42 7.74
N ASP A 33 1.88 10.47 8.43
CA ASP A 33 1.61 9.05 8.26
C ASP A 33 0.18 8.72 8.67
N HIS A 34 -0.50 7.89 7.89
CA HIS A 34 -1.89 7.50 8.13
C HIS A 34 -2.23 6.16 7.44
N SER A 35 -3.24 5.48 7.99
CA SER A 35 -3.88 4.29 7.43
C SER A 35 -4.24 4.40 5.95
N ALA A 36 -3.92 3.36 5.21
CA ALA A 36 -4.51 3.07 3.92
C ALA A 36 -5.87 2.37 4.10
N MET A 37 -6.78 2.66 3.18
CA MET A 37 -8.10 2.01 3.13
C MET A 37 -8.27 1.18 1.85
N TRP A 38 -7.32 1.29 0.92
CA TRP A 38 -7.42 0.70 -0.42
C TRP A 38 -6.11 0.11 -0.88
N TRP A 39 -6.20 -1.04 -1.55
CA TRP A 39 -5.16 -1.62 -2.39
C TRP A 39 -5.42 -1.28 -3.86
N ILE A 40 -4.42 -0.71 -4.52
CA ILE A 40 -4.39 -0.52 -5.97
C ILE A 40 -3.39 -1.49 -6.59
N THR A 41 -3.84 -2.28 -7.56
CA THR A 41 -2.99 -3.14 -8.38
C THR A 41 -2.81 -2.52 -9.76
N LEU A 42 -1.56 -2.36 -10.17
CA LEU A 42 -1.19 -1.84 -11.48
C LEU A 42 -1.10 -2.98 -12.50
N SER A 43 -1.17 -2.65 -13.78
CA SER A 43 -1.06 -3.60 -14.91
C SER A 43 0.27 -4.37 -14.93
N CYS A 44 1.35 -3.79 -14.41
CA CYS A 44 2.62 -4.47 -14.17
C CYS A 44 2.60 -5.48 -13.00
N GLY A 45 1.50 -5.57 -12.26
CA GLY A 45 1.33 -6.47 -11.10
C GLY A 45 1.71 -5.84 -9.76
N CYS A 46 2.36 -4.68 -9.72
CA CYS A 46 2.71 -4.03 -8.45
C CYS A 46 1.47 -3.53 -7.70
N CYS A 47 1.48 -3.74 -6.38
CA CYS A 47 0.44 -3.28 -5.45
C CYS A 47 0.91 -2.11 -4.58
N TYR A 48 0.00 -1.15 -4.37
CA TYR A 48 0.22 0.04 -3.55
C TYR A 48 -0.96 0.29 -2.60
N PRO A 49 -0.68 0.63 -1.33
CA PRO A 49 -1.70 1.03 -0.38
C PRO A 49 -2.00 2.54 -0.48
N PHE A 50 -3.27 2.90 -0.55
CA PHE A 50 -3.75 4.28 -0.70
C PHE A 50 -4.90 4.59 0.27
N CYS A 51 -4.97 5.83 0.75
CA CYS A 51 -6.13 6.38 1.44
C CYS A 51 -7.18 6.85 0.43
N GLN A 52 -8.42 7.06 0.89
CA GLN A 52 -9.51 7.54 0.04
C GLN A 52 -9.16 8.83 -0.74
N ARG A 53 -8.52 9.79 -0.06
CA ARG A 53 -8.15 11.09 -0.67
C ARG A 53 -7.14 10.91 -1.80
N ALA A 54 -6.09 10.13 -1.56
CA ALA A 54 -5.06 9.88 -2.55
C ALA A 54 -5.58 9.04 -3.72
N LEU A 55 -6.45 8.06 -3.47
CA LEU A 55 -7.11 7.29 -4.54
C LEU A 55 -7.93 8.19 -5.45
N SER A 56 -8.73 9.13 -4.91
CA SER A 56 -9.53 10.07 -5.70
C SER A 56 -8.66 10.95 -6.61
N MET A 57 -7.54 11.46 -6.12
CA MET A 57 -6.62 12.28 -6.92
C MET A 57 -5.78 11.47 -7.90
N ALA A 58 -5.36 10.26 -7.49
CA ALA A 58 -4.72 9.31 -8.38
C ALA A 58 -5.65 9.00 -9.54
N ASN A 59 -6.93 8.72 -9.32
CA ASN A 59 -7.93 8.50 -10.37
C ASN A 59 -8.06 9.70 -11.33
N LEU A 60 -8.01 10.92 -10.80
CA LEU A 60 -8.02 12.15 -11.59
C LEU A 60 -6.77 12.28 -12.47
N ARG A 61 -5.57 12.01 -11.94
CA ARG A 61 -4.33 12.01 -12.72
C ARG A 61 -4.22 10.83 -13.69
N LEU A 62 -4.70 9.66 -13.28
CA LEU A 62 -4.74 8.40 -14.04
C LEU A 62 -5.59 8.52 -15.30
N LYS A 63 -6.73 9.22 -15.21
CA LYS A 63 -7.58 9.50 -16.37
C LYS A 63 -6.90 10.41 -17.41
N LEU A 64 -5.84 11.12 -17.03
CA LEU A 64 -5.20 12.15 -17.85
C LEU A 64 -3.80 11.78 -18.35
N ARG A 65 -3.07 10.84 -17.70
CA ARG A 65 -1.69 10.47 -18.09
C ARG A 65 -1.36 9.01 -17.82
N THR A 66 -0.48 8.45 -18.66
CA THR A 66 0.28 7.23 -18.42
C THR A 66 1.10 7.34 -17.13
N LEU A 67 0.99 6.36 -16.23
CA LEU A 67 1.79 6.31 -15.00
C LEU A 67 3.08 5.51 -15.21
N ASP A 68 4.08 5.81 -14.39
CA ASP A 68 5.29 5.02 -14.25
C ASP A 68 5.31 4.34 -12.88
N CYS A 69 5.62 3.04 -12.86
CA CYS A 69 5.68 2.24 -11.66
C CYS A 69 6.96 2.53 -10.89
N ARG A 70 6.86 3.19 -9.74
CA ARG A 70 8.05 3.45 -8.89
C ARG A 70 8.66 2.19 -8.24
N LYS A 71 8.00 1.04 -8.30
CA LYS A 71 8.49 -0.23 -7.72
C LYS A 71 9.31 -1.04 -8.71
N CYS A 72 8.82 -1.23 -9.94
CA CYS A 72 9.50 -2.03 -10.95
C CYS A 72 10.05 -1.22 -12.14
N GLY A 73 9.84 0.10 -12.17
CA GLY A 73 10.30 0.98 -13.26
C GLY A 73 9.47 0.89 -14.54
N ALA A 74 8.40 0.10 -14.58
CA ALA A 74 7.56 -0.03 -15.77
C ALA A 74 6.84 1.28 -16.10
N GLU A 75 6.99 1.78 -17.31
CA GLU A 75 6.33 2.98 -17.80
C GLU A 75 4.96 2.66 -18.43
N ARG A 76 4.12 3.68 -18.60
CA ARG A 76 2.83 3.58 -19.29
C ARG A 76 1.88 2.52 -18.74
N ILE A 77 1.90 2.35 -17.44
CA ILE A 77 1.01 1.42 -16.74
C ILE A 77 -0.36 2.05 -16.44
N ALA A 78 -1.39 1.20 -16.47
CA ALA A 78 -2.74 1.52 -16.01
C ALA A 78 -3.06 0.83 -14.67
N VAL A 79 -4.07 1.33 -13.96
CA VAL A 79 -4.68 0.63 -12.81
C VAL A 79 -5.52 -0.53 -13.32
N ARG A 80 -5.27 -1.72 -12.77
CA ARG A 80 -5.99 -2.96 -13.11
C ARG A 80 -7.09 -3.30 -12.10
N ARG A 81 -6.84 -3.05 -10.81
CA ARG A 81 -7.78 -3.40 -9.73
C ARG A 81 -7.66 -2.41 -8.58
N VAL A 82 -8.79 -2.11 -7.96
CA VAL A 82 -8.87 -1.35 -6.70
C VAL A 82 -9.73 -2.17 -5.73
N VAL A 83 -9.20 -2.47 -4.54
CA VAL A 83 -9.88 -3.28 -3.52
C VAL A 83 -9.83 -2.54 -2.19
N ARG A 84 -10.93 -2.55 -1.45
CA ARG A 84 -10.96 -2.01 -0.09
C ARG A 84 -10.26 -2.99 0.86
N ILE A 85 -9.41 -2.47 1.74
CA ILE A 85 -8.72 -3.24 2.78
C ILE A 85 -9.70 -3.50 3.92
#